data_AF-A0A3D5WLB6-F1
#
_entry.id   AF-A0A3D5WLB6-F1
#
_cell.length_a   1.000
_cell.length_b   1.000
_cell.length_c   1.000
_cell.angle_alpha   90.00
_cell.angle_beta   90.00
_cell.angle_gamma   90.00
#
_symmetry.space_group_name_H-M   'P 1'
#
loop_
_entity.id
_entity.type
_entity.pdbx_description
1 polymer ?
#
loop_
_entity_poly.entity_id
_entity_poly.type
_entity_poly.pdbx_seq_one_letter_code
_entity_poly.pdbx_strand_id
1 'polypeptide(L)'
;MTALCGCSSTEVVKIAKYAAKEALKTTAPQKDRSEGESSSAKDADGKGSDSATQSLDNLKDHAAYNGEPYVELNDNVPNFTTREKNNTKAFENYHRLDALGRCGTAYANICKELMPTEKRGAIGMVKPSGWNTVKYDVVDGKYLYNRCHLIGFQLAGENANKKNLITGTRYLNVDGMLPFEDEVADYVKDTDHHVLYRVTPVFKGDNLVAEGVEMEAYSVEDKGKGICFHVFVYNVQPGVTIDYATGKSRLSK
;
A
#
# COMPACT_ATOMS: atom_id res chain seq x y z
N MET A 1 -40.21 -39.07 -4.50
CA MET A 1 -40.15 -37.59 -4.50
C MET A 1 -38.71 -37.20 -4.24
N THR A 2 -38.13 -36.33 -5.06
CA THR A 2 -36.71 -35.96 -4.99
C THR A 2 -36.60 -34.53 -4.48
N ALA A 3 -35.85 -34.30 -3.41
CA ALA A 3 -35.51 -32.96 -2.92
C ALA A 3 -34.07 -32.62 -3.35
N LEU A 4 -33.87 -31.41 -3.86
CA LEU A 4 -32.61 -30.96 -4.45
C LEU A 4 -31.66 -30.35 -3.41
N CYS A 5 -30.36 -30.50 -3.67
CA CYS A 5 -29.31 -29.82 -2.92
C CYS A 5 -29.33 -28.31 -3.20
N GLY A 6 -29.29 -27.49 -2.14
CA GLY A 6 -29.09 -26.04 -2.24
C GLY A 6 -27.63 -25.68 -1.93
N CYS A 7 -26.80 -25.49 -2.96
CA CYS A 7 -25.42 -25.03 -2.80
C CYS A 7 -25.37 -23.49 -2.80
N SER A 8 -24.55 -22.88 -1.94
CA SER A 8 -24.51 -21.43 -1.80
C SER A 8 -23.79 -20.75 -2.97
N SER A 9 -24.40 -19.72 -3.54
CA SER A 9 -23.90 -19.01 -4.74
C SER A 9 -22.63 -18.16 -4.50
N THR A 10 -22.08 -18.15 -3.27
CA THR A 10 -20.89 -17.37 -2.88
C THR A 10 -19.55 -18.04 -3.21
N GLU A 11 -19.47 -19.37 -3.22
CA GLU A 11 -18.19 -20.07 -3.48
C GLU A 11 -17.82 -20.11 -4.97
N VAL A 12 -18.83 -20.16 -5.85
CA VAL A 12 -18.67 -20.23 -7.31
C VAL A 12 -17.88 -19.02 -7.87
N VAL A 13 -18.04 -17.84 -7.26
CA VAL A 13 -17.41 -16.60 -7.71
C VAL A 13 -15.89 -16.57 -7.44
N LYS A 14 -15.42 -17.21 -6.35
CA LYS A 14 -13.98 -17.25 -6.02
C LYS A 14 -13.19 -18.13 -6.99
N ILE A 15 -13.77 -19.24 -7.45
CA ILE A 15 -13.11 -20.19 -8.36
C ILE A 15 -12.94 -19.60 -9.77
N ALA A 16 -13.92 -18.80 -10.23
CA ALA A 16 -13.94 -18.27 -11.60
C ALA A 16 -12.76 -17.35 -11.96
N LYS A 17 -12.19 -16.60 -11.01
CA LYS A 17 -11.06 -15.69 -11.28
C LYS A 17 -9.73 -16.40 -11.58
N TYR A 18 -9.54 -17.65 -11.15
CA TYR A 18 -8.23 -18.33 -11.24
C TYR A 18 -7.99 -19.06 -12.58
N ALA A 19 -9.04 -19.30 -13.37
CA ALA A 19 -8.97 -20.13 -14.58
C ALA A 19 -8.51 -19.40 -15.86
N ALA A 20 -8.41 -18.06 -15.84
CA ALA A 20 -8.24 -17.25 -17.05
C ALA A 20 -6.77 -16.94 -17.43
N LYS A 21 -5.77 -17.36 -16.64
CA LYS A 21 -4.35 -16.94 -16.82
C LYS A 21 -3.50 -17.86 -17.71
N GLU A 22 -3.99 -19.06 -18.05
CA GLU A 22 -3.27 -20.09 -18.84
C GLU A 22 -3.78 -20.20 -20.30
N ALA A 23 -3.86 -19.07 -21.02
CA ALA A 23 -4.28 -19.08 -22.43
C ALA A 23 -3.74 -17.91 -23.29
N LEU A 24 -2.41 -17.76 -23.42
CA LEU A 24 -1.74 -17.38 -24.69
C LEU A 24 -0.21 -17.49 -24.62
N LYS A 25 0.43 -18.10 -25.63
CA LYS A 25 1.90 -18.15 -25.85
C LYS A 25 2.21 -18.24 -27.35
N THR A 26 3.48 -17.97 -27.71
CA THR A 26 4.08 -18.00 -29.07
C THR A 26 3.71 -16.80 -29.97
N THR A 27 4.60 -16.21 -30.80
CA THR A 27 6.02 -16.54 -31.15
C THR A 27 6.88 -15.28 -31.42
N ALA A 28 8.21 -15.41 -31.55
CA ALA A 28 9.20 -14.33 -31.73
C ALA A 28 9.56 -14.04 -33.23
N PRO A 29 10.55 -13.18 -33.64
CA PRO A 29 12.00 -13.24 -33.30
C PRO A 29 12.74 -11.88 -33.10
N GLN A 30 14.08 -11.91 -32.93
CA GLN A 30 14.99 -10.76 -32.63
C GLN A 30 15.98 -10.40 -33.76
N LYS A 31 16.56 -9.18 -33.70
CA LYS A 31 17.94 -8.77 -34.10
C LYS A 31 18.18 -7.27 -33.74
N ASP A 32 19.38 -6.67 -33.72
CA ASP A 32 20.71 -6.98 -33.11
C ASP A 32 21.63 -5.73 -33.29
N ARG A 33 22.65 -5.50 -32.41
CA ARG A 33 23.71 -4.44 -32.43
C ARG A 33 23.25 -2.99 -32.11
N SER A 34 23.92 -2.08 -31.38
CA SER A 34 25.32 -1.80 -30.91
C SER A 34 26.24 -1.10 -31.93
N GLU A 35 27.18 -0.19 -31.59
CA GLU A 35 27.63 0.45 -30.30
C GLU A 35 27.24 1.98 -30.22
N GLY A 36 27.84 2.96 -29.49
CA GLY A 36 29.02 3.05 -28.59
C GLY A 36 29.28 4.44 -27.91
N GLU A 37 30.33 4.48 -27.07
CA GLU A 37 31.07 5.54 -26.30
C GLU A 37 30.70 7.06 -26.15
N SER A 38 30.59 7.48 -24.87
CA SER A 38 31.34 8.55 -24.13
C SER A 38 31.43 10.04 -24.59
N SER A 39 31.00 10.98 -23.70
CA SER A 39 31.89 12.04 -23.14
C SER A 39 31.29 12.91 -22.00
N SER A 40 32.07 13.10 -20.93
CA SER A 40 32.23 14.25 -20.00
C SER A 40 31.15 15.35 -19.77
N ALA A 41 30.46 15.24 -18.61
CA ALA A 41 30.32 16.25 -17.53
C ALA A 41 30.07 17.77 -17.79
N LYS A 42 28.94 18.31 -17.26
CA LYS A 42 28.88 19.24 -16.08
C LYS A 42 27.50 19.87 -15.80
N ASP A 43 27.26 20.13 -14.50
CA ASP A 43 26.54 21.23 -13.84
C ASP A 43 25.16 21.72 -14.36
N ALA A 44 24.07 21.38 -13.65
CA ALA A 44 22.90 22.26 -13.43
C ALA A 44 22.07 21.82 -12.19
N ASP A 45 21.55 22.79 -11.44
CA ASP A 45 20.62 22.59 -10.31
C ASP A 45 19.20 22.30 -10.82
N GLY A 46 18.46 21.41 -10.14
CA GLY A 46 17.27 20.75 -10.69
C GLY A 46 16.25 20.31 -9.64
N LYS A 47 15.24 21.16 -9.43
CA LYS A 47 14.13 20.97 -8.47
C LYS A 47 13.48 19.57 -8.53
N GLY A 48 13.68 18.76 -7.50
CA GLY A 48 12.82 17.59 -7.26
C GLY A 48 11.45 18.02 -6.73
N SER A 49 10.45 18.15 -7.61
CA SER A 49 9.10 18.63 -7.23
C SER A 49 7.93 17.90 -7.88
N ASP A 50 8.15 17.02 -8.87
CA ASP A 50 7.08 16.58 -9.76
C ASP A 50 6.30 15.34 -9.26
N SER A 51 6.93 14.51 -8.43
CA SER A 51 6.31 13.29 -7.88
C SER A 51 5.10 13.58 -6.98
N ALA A 52 5.15 14.65 -6.17
CA ALA A 52 4.03 15.00 -5.29
C ALA A 52 2.84 15.63 -6.05
N THR A 53 3.11 16.25 -7.21
CA THR A 53 2.09 16.88 -8.05
C THR A 53 1.28 15.83 -8.82
N GLN A 54 1.92 14.78 -9.32
CA GLN A 54 1.24 13.73 -10.10
C GLN A 54 0.23 12.92 -9.29
N SER A 55 0.50 12.60 -8.02
CA SER A 55 -0.46 11.88 -7.15
C SER A 55 -1.74 12.68 -6.85
N LEU A 56 -1.71 14.02 -6.94
CA LEU A 56 -2.84 14.87 -6.55
C LEU A 56 -3.94 15.01 -7.62
N ASP A 57 -3.60 14.94 -8.90
CA ASP A 57 -4.61 15.07 -9.97
C ASP A 57 -5.41 13.78 -10.18
N ASN A 58 -4.78 12.59 -10.03
CA ASN A 58 -5.47 11.30 -10.08
C ASN A 58 -6.50 11.15 -8.93
N LEU A 59 -6.26 11.73 -7.76
CA LEU A 59 -7.10 11.57 -6.57
C LEU A 59 -8.57 11.98 -6.79
N LYS A 60 -8.84 12.90 -7.72
CA LYS A 60 -10.19 13.44 -7.99
C LYS A 60 -11.20 12.36 -8.34
N ASP A 61 -10.78 11.31 -9.03
CA ASP A 61 -11.65 10.23 -9.48
C ASP A 61 -11.76 9.08 -8.47
N HIS A 62 -10.80 8.95 -7.55
CA HIS A 62 -10.77 7.90 -6.51
C HIS A 62 -11.44 8.34 -5.19
N ALA A 63 -11.68 9.63 -4.99
CA ALA A 63 -12.16 10.21 -3.73
C ALA A 63 -13.58 9.80 -3.27
N ALA A 64 -14.35 9.10 -4.11
CA ALA A 64 -15.68 8.60 -3.75
C ALA A 64 -15.59 7.16 -3.21
N TYR A 65 -15.73 6.99 -1.90
CA TYR A 65 -15.84 5.66 -1.28
C TYR A 65 -17.03 4.88 -1.87
N ASN A 66 -16.72 3.73 -2.48
CA ASN A 66 -17.65 2.89 -3.22
C ASN A 66 -18.35 1.81 -2.37
N GLY A 67 -17.90 1.58 -1.14
CA GLY A 67 -18.36 0.50 -0.25
C GLY A 67 -17.33 -0.62 -0.04
N GLU A 68 -16.29 -0.69 -0.86
CA GLU A 68 -15.20 -1.66 -0.78
C GLU A 68 -13.97 -1.05 -0.07
N PRO A 69 -13.10 -1.86 0.56
CA PRO A 69 -11.97 -1.34 1.33
C PRO A 69 -10.90 -0.64 0.47
N TYR A 70 -10.84 -0.93 -0.83
CA TYR A 70 -9.90 -0.31 -1.78
C TYR A 70 -10.50 -0.21 -3.19
N VAL A 71 -9.80 0.52 -4.06
CA VAL A 71 -9.95 0.46 -5.54
C VAL A 71 -8.61 0.18 -6.19
N GLU A 72 -8.62 -0.52 -7.33
CA GLU A 72 -7.44 -0.70 -8.18
C GLU A 72 -7.11 0.60 -8.93
N LEU A 73 -5.81 0.88 -9.11
CA LEU A 73 -5.27 2.06 -9.77
C LEU A 73 -4.45 1.64 -10.98
N ASN A 74 -4.53 2.40 -12.08
CA ASN A 74 -3.67 2.20 -13.28
C ASN A 74 -3.68 0.73 -13.78
N ASP A 75 -4.86 0.15 -13.95
CA ASP A 75 -5.07 -1.28 -14.29
C ASP A 75 -4.34 -2.27 -13.35
N ASN A 76 -4.23 -1.89 -12.07
CA ASN A 76 -3.49 -2.58 -11.01
C ASN A 76 -1.96 -2.66 -11.25
N VAL A 77 -1.40 -1.78 -12.10
CA VAL A 77 0.03 -1.75 -12.46
C VAL A 77 0.79 -0.65 -11.69
N PRO A 78 1.86 -0.98 -10.95
CA PRO A 78 2.63 -0.01 -10.17
C PRO A 78 3.65 0.79 -11.00
N ASN A 79 3.80 2.06 -10.63
CA ASN A 79 4.59 3.11 -11.28
C ASN A 79 6.10 3.05 -10.96
N PHE A 80 6.62 1.92 -10.47
CA PHE A 80 8.08 1.73 -10.34
C PHE A 80 8.78 1.82 -11.70
N THR A 81 9.86 2.59 -11.76
CA THR A 81 10.69 2.74 -12.98
C THR A 81 11.44 1.46 -13.32
N THR A 82 11.89 1.32 -14.56
CA THR A 82 12.75 0.20 -14.99
C THR A 82 14.04 0.08 -14.16
N ARG A 83 14.58 1.19 -13.65
CA ARG A 83 15.75 1.17 -12.76
C ARG A 83 15.44 0.54 -11.41
N GLU A 84 14.26 0.82 -10.85
CA GLU A 84 13.81 0.25 -9.58
C GLU A 84 13.46 -1.22 -9.76
N LYS A 85 12.71 -1.57 -10.80
CA LYS A 85 12.31 -2.94 -11.20
C LYS A 85 13.47 -3.90 -11.54
N ASN A 86 14.73 -3.47 -11.39
CA ASN A 86 15.95 -4.29 -11.50
C ASN A 86 16.84 -4.22 -10.24
N ASN A 87 16.34 -3.71 -9.10
CA ASN A 87 17.12 -3.55 -7.87
C ASN A 87 16.85 -4.69 -6.87
N THR A 88 17.82 -5.59 -6.68
CA THR A 88 17.77 -6.72 -5.73
C THR A 88 18.62 -6.43 -4.48
N LYS A 89 18.48 -5.21 -3.93
CA LYS A 89 19.13 -4.81 -2.67
C LYS A 89 18.07 -4.51 -1.62
N ALA A 90 18.23 -5.04 -0.42
CA ALA A 90 17.47 -4.62 0.75
C ALA A 90 17.65 -3.10 0.97
N PHE A 91 16.54 -2.40 1.18
CA PHE A 91 16.55 -1.02 1.69
C PHE A 91 15.19 -0.65 2.29
N GLU A 92 15.21 0.32 3.19
CA GLU A 92 14.04 1.05 3.68
C GLU A 92 14.28 2.55 3.56
N ASN A 93 13.23 3.30 3.22
CA ASN A 93 13.25 4.75 3.17
C ASN A 93 11.92 5.30 3.68
N TYR A 94 11.97 5.97 4.83
CA TYR A 94 10.84 6.68 5.41
C TYR A 94 11.04 8.18 5.26
N HIS A 95 10.17 8.82 4.48
CA HIS A 95 10.23 10.25 4.25
C HIS A 95 10.14 11.04 5.58
N ARG A 96 10.68 12.27 5.58
CA ARG A 96 10.52 13.16 6.74
C ARG A 96 9.04 13.50 6.94
N LEU A 97 8.65 13.73 8.20
CA LEU A 97 7.36 14.35 8.48
C LEU A 97 7.31 15.75 7.85
N ASP A 98 6.14 16.14 7.36
CA ASP A 98 5.91 17.47 6.79
C ASP A 98 5.73 18.55 7.87
N ALA A 99 5.44 19.78 7.46
CA ALA A 99 5.24 20.92 8.36
C ALA A 99 4.03 20.76 9.32
N LEU A 100 3.08 19.87 9.01
CA LEU A 100 1.92 19.54 9.84
C LEU A 100 2.14 18.25 10.67
N GLY A 101 3.34 17.68 10.62
CA GLY A 101 3.70 16.44 11.32
C GLY A 101 3.14 15.17 10.68
N ARG A 102 2.72 15.24 9.42
CA ARG A 102 2.13 14.13 8.67
C ARG A 102 3.22 13.25 8.05
N CYS A 103 2.98 11.95 7.93
CA CYS A 103 3.92 11.05 7.23
C CYS A 103 3.89 11.32 5.73
N GLY A 104 5.07 11.37 5.09
CA GLY A 104 5.17 11.20 3.64
C GLY A 104 5.26 9.72 3.26
N THR A 105 5.63 9.45 2.01
CA THR A 105 5.83 8.10 1.47
C THR A 105 6.81 7.27 2.29
N ALA A 106 6.45 6.00 2.53
CA ALA A 106 7.35 4.94 2.92
C ALA A 106 7.66 4.07 1.69
N TYR A 107 8.93 3.72 1.47
CA TYR A 107 9.36 2.95 0.31
C TYR A 107 10.49 1.99 0.72
N ALA A 108 10.32 0.70 0.44
CA ALA A 108 11.31 -0.32 0.72
C ALA A 108 11.40 -1.34 -0.44
N ASN A 109 12.38 -2.23 -0.33
CA ASN A 109 12.50 -3.43 -1.15
C ASN A 109 12.52 -4.63 -0.21
N ILE A 110 11.33 -5.13 0.09
CA ILE A 110 11.06 -6.12 1.13
C ILE A 110 11.70 -7.45 0.74
N CYS A 111 12.51 -7.99 1.64
CA CYS A 111 13.13 -9.32 1.56
C CYS A 111 13.34 -9.86 2.99
N LYS A 112 13.78 -11.11 3.14
CA LYS A 112 13.96 -11.73 4.46
C LYS A 112 14.95 -11.02 5.39
N GLU A 113 15.88 -10.22 4.85
CA GLU A 113 16.83 -9.41 5.64
C GLU A 113 16.14 -8.31 6.45
N LEU A 114 15.02 -7.77 5.95
CA LEU A 114 14.25 -6.71 6.62
C LEU A 114 13.16 -7.26 7.56
N MET A 115 12.81 -8.55 7.44
CA MET A 115 11.75 -9.16 8.24
C MET A 115 12.14 -9.30 9.73
N PRO A 116 11.20 -9.12 10.66
CA PRO A 116 11.49 -9.13 12.10
C PRO A 116 11.97 -10.49 12.60
N THR A 117 13.16 -10.51 13.18
CA THR A 117 13.70 -11.63 13.98
C THR A 117 13.23 -11.58 15.45
N GLU A 118 12.69 -10.44 15.90
CA GLU A 118 12.18 -10.23 17.27
C GLU A 118 10.65 -10.04 17.32
N LYS A 119 10.08 -10.02 18.52
CA LYS A 119 8.64 -9.77 18.72
C LYS A 119 8.32 -8.27 18.65
N ARG A 120 7.16 -7.93 18.06
CA ARG A 120 6.66 -6.54 17.95
C ARG A 120 6.62 -5.84 19.32
N GLY A 121 7.29 -4.70 19.41
CA GLY A 121 7.36 -3.85 20.58
C GLY A 121 6.15 -2.93 20.74
N ALA A 122 6.13 -2.18 21.85
CA ALA A 122 5.07 -1.22 22.11
C ALA A 122 5.21 0.04 21.24
N ILE A 123 4.12 0.45 20.58
CA ILE A 123 4.04 1.68 19.75
C ILE A 123 3.12 2.76 20.35
N GLY A 124 2.52 2.50 21.52
CA GLY A 124 1.47 3.32 22.13
C GLY A 124 1.84 4.78 22.44
N MET A 125 3.15 5.08 22.58
CA MET A 125 3.66 6.43 22.81
C MET A 125 3.58 7.34 21.57
N VAL A 126 3.51 6.76 20.37
CA VAL A 126 3.36 7.53 19.12
C VAL A 126 1.94 8.08 19.04
N LYS A 127 1.81 9.32 18.58
CA LYS A 127 0.54 9.99 18.25
C LYS A 127 0.76 10.69 16.90
N PRO A 128 0.31 10.11 15.79
CA PRO A 128 0.42 10.73 14.48
C PRO A 128 -0.42 12.00 14.36
N SER A 129 -0.32 12.68 13.22
CA SER A 129 -1.21 13.78 12.85
C SER A 129 -2.69 13.38 12.97
N GLY A 130 -3.53 14.27 13.51
CA GLY A 130 -4.96 14.02 13.71
C GLY A 130 -5.32 12.94 14.75
N TRP A 131 -4.36 12.44 15.54
CA TRP A 131 -4.62 11.33 16.48
C TRP A 131 -5.68 11.69 17.53
N ASN A 132 -6.76 10.90 17.56
CA ASN A 132 -7.80 10.95 18.59
C ASN A 132 -8.00 9.56 19.22
N THR A 133 -8.18 9.48 20.53
CA THR A 133 -8.50 8.21 21.22
C THR A 133 -10.01 8.12 21.42
N VAL A 134 -10.73 7.53 20.46
CA VAL A 134 -12.20 7.46 20.42
C VAL A 134 -12.70 6.03 20.21
N LYS A 135 -13.92 5.73 20.66
CA LYS A 135 -14.54 4.39 20.58
C LYS A 135 -15.96 4.42 20.01
N TYR A 136 -16.32 3.35 19.31
CA TYR A 136 -17.69 3.06 18.84
C TYR A 136 -17.94 1.54 18.89
N ASP A 137 -19.17 1.13 19.23
CA ASP A 137 -19.53 -0.29 19.30
C ASP A 137 -19.70 -0.96 17.92
N VAL A 138 -19.77 -0.17 16.84
CA VAL A 138 -19.79 -0.65 15.44
C VAL A 138 -18.39 -0.97 14.88
N VAL A 139 -17.34 -0.85 15.69
CA VAL A 139 -15.94 -1.08 15.29
C VAL A 139 -15.38 -2.25 16.07
N ASP A 140 -14.74 -3.21 15.40
CA ASP A 140 -14.05 -4.31 16.07
C ASP A 140 -12.91 -3.79 16.98
N GLY A 141 -12.76 -4.39 18.16
CA GLY A 141 -11.90 -3.87 19.23
C GLY A 141 -12.34 -2.52 19.81
N LYS A 142 -13.47 -1.97 19.35
CA LYS A 142 -14.12 -0.69 19.70
C LYS A 142 -13.34 0.60 19.41
N TYR A 143 -12.01 0.58 19.33
CA TYR A 143 -11.21 1.78 19.03
C TYR A 143 -11.28 2.11 17.52
N LEU A 144 -11.64 3.34 17.17
CA LEU A 144 -11.72 3.76 15.76
C LEU A 144 -10.36 3.73 15.07
N TYR A 145 -9.35 4.35 15.69
CA TYR A 145 -8.05 4.57 15.07
C TYR A 145 -6.99 3.63 15.63
N ASN A 146 -6.26 3.02 14.71
CA ASN A 146 -5.00 2.34 14.95
C ASN A 146 -3.83 3.27 14.58
N ARG A 147 -2.68 3.00 15.18
CA ARG A 147 -1.39 3.51 14.68
C ARG A 147 -1.04 2.63 13.48
N CYS A 148 -1.59 2.99 12.32
CA CYS A 148 -1.47 2.17 11.13
C CYS A 148 -0.05 2.33 10.59
N HIS A 149 0.64 1.21 10.43
CA HIS A 149 1.91 1.15 9.75
C HIS A 149 1.72 1.48 8.25
N LEU A 150 2.72 2.11 7.61
CA LEU A 150 2.74 2.26 6.15
C LEU A 150 3.46 1.08 5.49
N ILE A 151 4.53 0.62 6.13
CA ILE A 151 5.16 -0.68 5.88
C ILE A 151 5.02 -1.47 7.18
N GLY A 152 4.16 -2.49 7.17
CA GLY A 152 3.82 -3.31 8.32
C GLY A 152 5.05 -3.92 9.01
N PHE A 153 4.95 -4.06 10.34
CA PHE A 153 6.01 -4.65 11.17
C PHE A 153 6.49 -6.02 10.64
N GLN A 154 5.61 -6.83 10.04
CA GLN A 154 5.99 -8.14 9.48
C GLN A 154 6.86 -8.07 8.22
N LEU A 155 6.91 -6.92 7.54
CA LEU A 155 7.68 -6.71 6.31
C LEU A 155 9.08 -6.13 6.60
N ALA A 156 9.19 -5.26 7.61
CA ALA A 156 10.37 -4.42 7.84
C ALA A 156 10.81 -4.28 9.31
N GLY A 157 10.19 -5.01 10.26
CA GLY A 157 10.54 -5.01 11.68
C GLY A 157 10.34 -3.68 12.44
N GLU A 158 9.95 -2.62 11.75
CA GLU A 158 9.87 -1.28 12.33
C GLU A 158 8.76 -1.14 13.37
N ASN A 159 9.10 -0.53 14.51
CA ASN A 159 8.22 -0.45 15.68
C ASN A 159 7.64 0.96 15.85
N ALA A 160 8.25 1.79 16.70
CA ALA A 160 7.73 3.10 17.09
C ALA A 160 8.21 4.24 16.15
N ASN A 161 8.60 3.93 14.92
CA ASN A 161 9.06 4.90 13.94
C ASN A 161 7.93 5.85 13.55
N LYS A 162 8.05 7.10 14.01
CA LYS A 162 7.05 8.16 13.82
C LYS A 162 6.80 8.54 12.36
N LYS A 163 7.69 8.17 11.43
CA LYS A 163 7.55 8.39 9.98
C LYS A 163 6.81 7.26 9.25
N ASN A 164 6.62 6.12 9.92
CA ASN A 164 5.97 4.91 9.40
C ASN A 164 4.58 4.70 10.05
N LEU A 165 4.00 5.72 10.69
CA LEU A 165 2.79 5.56 11.51
C LEU A 165 1.79 6.70 11.28
N ILE A 166 0.62 6.37 10.73
CA ILE A 166 -0.48 7.33 10.51
C ILE A 166 -1.68 7.04 11.43
N THR A 167 -2.58 8.01 11.54
CA THR A 167 -3.92 7.84 12.13
C THR A 167 -4.81 7.15 11.09
N GLY A 168 -4.77 5.81 11.08
CA GLY A 168 -5.59 4.97 10.20
C GLY A 168 -6.76 4.34 10.96
N THR A 169 -7.89 4.08 10.32
CA THR A 169 -9.02 3.37 10.95
C THR A 169 -8.71 1.88 11.21
N ARG A 170 -9.53 1.22 12.05
CA ARG A 170 -9.50 -0.24 12.21
C ARG A 170 -9.72 -0.94 10.86
N TYR A 171 -10.70 -0.47 10.10
CA TYR A 171 -11.05 -0.98 8.77
C TYR A 171 -9.89 -0.83 7.76
N LEU A 172 -9.28 0.36 7.63
CA LEU A 172 -8.08 0.56 6.81
C LEU A 172 -6.96 -0.41 7.19
N ASN A 173 -6.69 -0.55 8.48
CA ASN A 173 -5.58 -1.37 8.97
C ASN A 173 -5.80 -2.88 8.75
N VAL A 174 -7.05 -3.37 8.75
CA VAL A 174 -7.35 -4.83 8.83
C VAL A 174 -8.04 -5.36 7.59
N ASP A 175 -9.08 -4.68 7.12
CA ASP A 175 -9.86 -5.07 5.95
C ASP A 175 -9.27 -4.47 4.65
N GLY A 176 -8.50 -3.38 4.79
CA GLY A 176 -7.83 -2.68 3.70
C GLY A 176 -6.39 -3.14 3.43
N MET A 177 -5.44 -2.77 4.30
CA MET A 177 -4.01 -2.94 4.04
C MET A 177 -3.51 -4.36 4.30
N LEU A 178 -3.94 -5.00 5.39
CA LEU A 178 -3.39 -6.27 5.86
C LEU A 178 -3.41 -7.40 4.82
N PRO A 179 -4.45 -7.61 3.98
CA PRO A 179 -4.43 -8.64 2.95
C PRO A 179 -3.27 -8.51 1.96
N PHE A 180 -2.90 -7.27 1.60
CA PHE A 180 -1.75 -6.98 0.74
C PHE A 180 -0.41 -7.14 1.48
N GLU A 181 -0.36 -6.78 2.76
CA GLU A 181 0.83 -7.02 3.60
C GLU A 181 1.10 -8.52 3.77
N ASP A 182 0.06 -9.32 3.99
CA ASP A 182 0.16 -10.78 4.14
C ASP A 182 0.61 -11.44 2.82
N GLU A 183 0.05 -11.05 1.66
CA GLU A 183 0.44 -11.58 0.34
C GLU A 183 1.93 -11.32 0.05
N VAL A 184 2.41 -10.09 0.30
CA VAL A 184 3.83 -9.72 0.14
C VAL A 184 4.71 -10.46 1.15
N ALA A 185 4.26 -10.59 2.40
CA ALA A 185 5.01 -11.29 3.43
C ALA A 185 5.19 -12.77 3.08
N ASP A 186 4.14 -13.46 2.64
CA ASP A 186 4.19 -14.88 2.30
C ASP A 186 4.98 -15.14 1.02
N TYR A 187 4.83 -14.32 -0.02
CA TYR A 187 5.68 -14.40 -1.23
C TYR A 187 7.18 -14.32 -0.88
N VAL A 188 7.58 -13.36 -0.03
CA VAL A 188 8.99 -13.19 0.39
C VAL A 188 9.48 -14.36 1.25
N LYS A 189 8.64 -14.89 2.15
CA LYS A 189 8.95 -16.09 2.95
C LYS A 189 9.22 -17.30 2.05
N ASP A 190 8.34 -17.57 1.10
CA ASP A 190 8.39 -18.77 0.27
C ASP A 190 9.46 -18.73 -0.82
N THR A 191 9.78 -17.55 -1.37
CA THR A 191 10.65 -17.43 -2.55
C THR A 191 12.08 -16.93 -2.26
N ASP A 192 12.31 -16.25 -1.13
CA ASP A 192 13.56 -15.49 -0.87
C ASP A 192 13.80 -14.30 -1.81
N HIS A 193 12.83 -13.97 -2.67
CA HIS A 193 12.89 -12.84 -3.60
C HIS A 193 12.61 -11.49 -2.92
N HIS A 194 12.86 -10.40 -3.66
CA HIS A 194 12.54 -9.04 -3.27
C HIS A 194 11.18 -8.59 -3.80
N VAL A 195 10.51 -7.71 -3.04
CA VAL A 195 9.31 -6.96 -3.46
C VAL A 195 9.54 -5.48 -3.25
N LEU A 196 9.59 -4.70 -4.32
CA LEU A 196 9.49 -3.24 -4.25
C LEU A 196 8.13 -2.90 -3.67
N TYR A 197 8.10 -2.13 -2.59
CA TYR A 197 6.90 -1.87 -1.82
C TYR A 197 6.85 -0.40 -1.41
N ARG A 198 5.86 0.34 -1.91
CA ARG A 198 5.74 1.78 -1.70
C ARG A 198 4.33 2.13 -1.26
N VAL A 199 4.24 2.90 -0.17
CA VAL A 199 2.97 3.32 0.44
C VAL A 199 3.00 4.82 0.70
N THR A 200 2.10 5.55 0.03
CA THR A 200 1.99 7.02 0.07
C THR A 200 0.67 7.41 0.75
N PRO A 201 0.71 8.04 1.94
CA PRO A 201 -0.50 8.58 2.57
C PRO A 201 -1.01 9.81 1.80
N VAL A 202 -2.30 9.81 1.46
CA VAL A 202 -2.89 10.87 0.65
C VAL A 202 -3.72 11.83 1.50
N PHE A 203 -3.31 13.10 1.54
CA PHE A 203 -3.98 14.15 2.31
C PHE A 203 -4.55 15.24 1.39
N LYS A 204 -5.78 15.66 1.69
CA LYS A 204 -6.45 16.76 1.00
C LYS A 204 -6.18 18.09 1.69
N GLY A 205 -5.38 18.94 1.05
CA GLY A 205 -4.97 20.23 1.61
C GLY A 205 -4.27 20.06 2.96
N ASP A 206 -4.68 20.83 3.96
CA ASP A 206 -4.11 20.82 5.31
C ASP A 206 -4.68 19.73 6.24
N ASN A 207 -5.46 18.77 5.71
CA ASN A 207 -6.03 17.68 6.51
C ASN A 207 -4.95 16.91 7.28
N LEU A 208 -5.19 16.68 8.58
CA LEU A 208 -4.25 15.98 9.46
C LEU A 208 -4.42 14.45 9.44
N VAL A 209 -5.56 13.96 8.96
CA VAL A 209 -5.81 12.53 8.70
C VAL A 209 -5.88 12.33 7.19
N ALA A 210 -5.22 11.27 6.70
CA ALA A 210 -5.22 10.93 5.28
C ALA A 210 -6.60 10.44 4.84
N GLU A 211 -7.01 10.70 3.60
CA GLU A 211 -8.26 10.14 3.03
C GLU A 211 -8.07 8.65 2.66
N GLY A 212 -6.83 8.21 2.44
CA GLY A 212 -6.43 6.82 2.19
C GLY A 212 -4.91 6.69 2.02
N VAL A 213 -4.47 5.52 1.57
CA VAL A 213 -3.09 5.27 1.15
C VAL A 213 -3.08 4.72 -0.28
N GLU A 214 -2.20 5.27 -1.12
CA GLU A 214 -1.77 4.68 -2.38
C GLU A 214 -0.73 3.59 -2.04
N MET A 215 -0.95 2.35 -2.48
CA MET A 215 -0.07 1.20 -2.21
C MET A 215 0.34 0.54 -3.53
N GLU A 216 1.63 0.37 -3.73
CA GLU A 216 2.25 -0.24 -4.91
C GLU A 216 3.18 -1.37 -4.49
N ALA A 217 3.06 -2.54 -5.13
CA ALA A 217 3.99 -3.64 -4.92
C ALA A 217 4.38 -4.37 -6.22
N TYR A 218 5.65 -4.74 -6.34
CA TYR A 218 6.19 -5.45 -7.51
C TYR A 218 7.32 -6.41 -7.12
N SER A 219 7.13 -7.70 -7.39
CA SER A 219 8.16 -8.74 -7.20
C SER A 219 9.26 -8.63 -8.26
N VAL A 220 10.52 -8.54 -7.81
CA VAL A 220 11.65 -8.12 -8.66
C VAL A 220 12.15 -9.25 -9.56
N GLU A 221 12.54 -10.38 -8.96
CA GLU A 221 13.24 -11.49 -9.64
C GLU A 221 12.35 -12.19 -10.67
N ASP A 222 11.07 -12.40 -10.36
CA ASP A 222 10.12 -13.06 -11.26
C ASP A 222 9.50 -12.11 -12.30
N LYS A 223 9.67 -10.79 -12.10
CA LYS A 223 9.16 -9.65 -12.89
C LYS A 223 7.64 -9.44 -12.76
N GLY A 224 7.16 -9.37 -11.52
CA GLY A 224 5.77 -9.07 -11.18
C GLY A 224 4.79 -10.22 -11.46
N LYS A 225 5.23 -11.47 -11.35
CA LYS A 225 4.35 -12.64 -11.61
C LYS A 225 3.61 -13.13 -10.37
N GLY A 226 4.31 -13.18 -9.23
CA GLY A 226 3.75 -13.35 -7.90
C GLY A 226 3.06 -12.07 -7.46
N ILE A 227 3.83 -11.05 -7.09
CA ILE A 227 3.31 -9.76 -6.61
C ILE A 227 3.35 -8.71 -7.73
N CYS A 228 2.18 -8.23 -8.13
CA CYS A 228 2.04 -6.99 -8.91
C CYS A 228 0.69 -6.37 -8.59
N PHE A 229 0.69 -5.27 -7.84
CA PHE A 229 -0.53 -4.49 -7.57
C PHE A 229 -0.25 -3.00 -7.45
N HIS A 230 -1.31 -2.22 -7.63
CA HIS A 230 -1.38 -0.79 -7.39
C HIS A 230 -2.83 -0.42 -7.00
N VAL A 231 -3.04 0.02 -5.77
CA VAL A 231 -4.37 0.22 -5.17
C VAL A 231 -4.45 1.50 -4.32
N PHE A 232 -5.63 2.08 -4.20
CA PHE A 232 -5.95 3.10 -3.19
C PHE A 232 -6.83 2.48 -2.11
N VAL A 233 -6.34 2.46 -0.88
CA VAL A 233 -7.04 1.86 0.28
C VAL A 233 -7.63 2.96 1.15
N TYR A 234 -8.94 2.91 1.39
CA TYR A 234 -9.71 3.99 1.99
C TYR A 234 -9.52 4.12 3.51
N ASN A 235 -9.18 5.32 4.01
CA ASN A 235 -9.13 5.60 5.45
C ASN A 235 -10.51 5.93 6.02
N VAL A 236 -11.46 5.04 5.79
CA VAL A 236 -12.87 5.13 6.21
C VAL A 236 -13.18 4.10 7.28
N GLN A 237 -14.35 4.19 7.90
CA GLN A 237 -14.85 3.14 8.78
C GLN A 237 -16.37 3.02 8.58
N PRO A 238 -16.89 1.86 8.14
CA PRO A 238 -18.33 1.62 8.05
C PRO A 238 -19.05 2.01 9.36
N GLY A 239 -20.13 2.78 9.23
CA GLY A 239 -20.91 3.31 10.36
C GLY A 239 -20.33 4.54 11.07
N VAL A 240 -19.16 5.07 10.67
CA VAL A 240 -18.53 6.24 11.31
C VAL A 240 -18.16 7.31 10.28
N THR A 241 -18.57 8.55 10.52
CA THR A 241 -18.13 9.72 9.73
C THR A 241 -16.93 10.38 10.38
N ILE A 242 -15.87 10.63 9.59
CA ILE A 242 -14.61 11.26 10.01
C ILE A 242 -14.54 12.72 9.52
N ASP A 243 -14.03 13.60 10.37
CA ASP A 243 -13.53 14.93 10.00
C ASP A 243 -12.02 14.82 9.78
N TYR A 244 -11.60 14.70 8.52
CA TYR A 244 -10.18 14.52 8.15
C TYR A 244 -9.30 15.73 8.50
N ALA A 245 -9.87 16.92 8.72
CA ALA A 245 -9.12 18.09 9.13
C ALA A 245 -8.59 17.97 10.56
N THR A 246 -9.38 17.40 11.48
CA THR A 246 -9.03 17.33 12.92
C THR A 246 -8.91 15.92 13.50
N GLY A 247 -9.31 14.90 12.73
CA GLY A 247 -9.44 13.52 13.17
C GLY A 247 -10.63 13.25 14.11
N LYS A 248 -11.48 14.25 14.39
CA LYS A 248 -12.74 14.03 15.10
C LYS A 248 -13.66 13.12 14.30
N SER A 249 -14.58 12.45 14.97
CA SER A 249 -15.52 11.55 14.33
C SER A 249 -16.84 11.44 15.09
N ARG A 250 -17.84 10.84 14.45
CA ARG A 250 -19.18 10.57 14.98
C ARG A 250 -19.72 9.31 14.31
N LEU A 251 -20.71 8.65 14.92
CA LEU A 251 -21.53 7.69 14.19
C LEU A 251 -22.17 8.38 12.98
N SER A 252 -22.23 7.67 11.86
CA SER A 252 -23.04 8.07 10.70
C SER A 252 -24.53 8.03 11.06
N LYS A 253 -25.34 8.77 10.31
CA LYS A 253 -26.80 8.76 10.40
C LYS A 253 -27.41 7.79 9.40
#